data_AF-A0AB34TBI1-F1
#
_entry.id   AF-A0AB34TBI1-F1
#
_cell.length_a   1.000
_cell.length_b   1.000
_cell.length_c   1.000
_cell.angle_alpha   90.00
_cell.angle_beta   90.00
_cell.angle_gamma   90.00
#
_symmetry.space_group_name_H-M   'P 1'
#
loop_
_entity.id
_entity.type
_entity.pdbx_description
1 polymer ?
#
loop_
_entity_poly.entity_id
_entity_poly.type
_entity_poly.pdbx_seq_one_letter_code
_entity_poly.pdbx_strand_id
1 'polypeptide(L)'
;MVSNNEHSEEAGMNREDDGVAGLGMHLLPEARLEGMRREYFERMTDIGTASAAARWIADLLPPWLTWLREPEMKPQDLDDEVQLMLVTGFNISLAVRDAIIMTVVADESQWDEGVISRFAAHPHDKDVAQSMSTMLTAAFEEPESDERRCVRVTELLHTISGRLPAECTRQLRAVMAYLKWWRGDESALYDALGVLEEDERVTLAAIVAAAVTRHVYPAHACGAETEDAPTAGT
;
A
#
# COMPACT_ATOMS: atom_id res chain seq x y z
N MET A 1 55.45 38.25 46.56
CA MET A 1 56.13 37.29 45.68
C MET A 1 55.02 36.65 44.86
N VAL A 2 54.56 37.19 43.73
CA VAL A 2 55.21 37.41 42.41
C VAL A 2 55.78 36.14 41.79
N SER A 3 55.09 35.67 40.75
CA SER A 3 55.52 35.08 39.45
C SER A 3 54.58 33.93 39.05
N ASN A 4 53.73 34.06 38.02
CA ASN A 4 53.99 33.98 36.55
C ASN A 4 54.73 32.69 36.15
N ASN A 5 54.48 32.00 35.04
CA ASN A 5 53.47 31.96 33.97
C ASN A 5 53.89 30.77 33.05
N GLU A 6 52.96 30.25 32.23
CA GLU A 6 53.17 29.72 30.86
C GLU A 6 53.93 28.40 30.55
N HIS A 7 53.20 27.43 29.96
CA HIS A 7 53.37 26.77 28.62
C HIS A 7 52.56 25.45 28.60
N SER A 8 51.48 25.32 27.83
CA SER A 8 51.37 25.03 26.39
C SER A 8 51.47 23.53 26.03
N GLU A 9 50.43 23.09 25.32
CA GLU A 9 50.33 21.98 24.36
C GLU A 9 50.46 20.53 24.86
N GLU A 10 49.33 19.81 24.83
CA GLU A 10 49.29 18.54 24.09
C GLU A 10 47.90 18.33 23.46
N ALA A 11 47.91 18.28 22.14
CA ALA A 11 46.79 17.94 21.29
C ALA A 11 46.52 16.42 21.37
N GLY A 12 45.43 16.04 22.03
CA GLY A 12 44.87 14.69 22.03
C GLY A 12 43.64 14.62 21.13
N MET A 13 43.88 14.38 19.86
CA MET A 13 42.91 14.13 18.80
C MET A 13 42.20 12.79 19.00
N ASN A 14 40.92 12.81 19.41
CA ASN A 14 39.95 11.73 19.20
C ASN A 14 38.76 12.36 18.45
N ARG A 15 38.82 12.46 17.11
CA ARG A 15 38.35 11.44 16.15
C ARG A 15 36.99 10.85 16.54
N GLU A 16 35.97 11.38 15.88
CA GLU A 16 34.92 10.62 15.19
C GLU A 16 34.35 9.46 16.01
N ASP A 17 33.38 9.79 16.85
CA ASP A 17 32.25 8.89 17.03
C ASP A 17 31.26 9.21 15.89
N ASP A 18 31.65 8.82 14.67
CA ASP A 18 30.72 8.52 13.58
C ASP A 18 29.97 7.25 14.01
N GLY A 19 29.13 7.42 15.02
CA GLY A 19 28.13 6.47 15.43
C GLY A 19 27.12 6.40 14.30
N VAL A 20 27.35 5.43 13.41
CA VAL A 20 26.44 4.91 12.39
C VAL A 20 25.01 5.29 12.76
N ALA A 21 24.47 6.29 12.06
CA ALA A 21 23.05 6.61 12.11
C ALA A 21 22.32 5.36 11.61
N GLY A 22 22.01 4.47 12.55
CA GLY A 22 21.05 3.42 12.32
C GLY A 22 19.81 4.13 11.81
N LEU A 23 19.42 3.83 10.57
CA LEU A 23 18.09 4.08 10.06
C LEU A 23 17.13 3.26 10.93
N GLY A 24 16.90 3.73 12.15
CA GLY A 24 15.93 3.16 13.06
C GLY A 24 14.58 3.47 12.45
N MET A 25 14.04 2.49 11.70
CA MET A 25 12.67 2.56 11.25
C MET A 25 11.78 2.75 12.48
N HIS A 26 11.17 3.93 12.59
CA HIS A 26 10.26 4.24 13.68
C HIS A 26 9.08 3.28 13.62
N LEU A 27 8.91 2.44 14.64
CA LEU A 27 7.80 1.50 14.72
C LEU A 27 6.48 2.26 14.85
N LEU A 28 5.46 1.78 14.15
CA LEU A 28 4.11 2.31 14.28
C LEU A 28 3.45 1.76 15.56
N PRO A 29 2.68 2.58 16.31
CA PRO A 29 2.11 2.16 17.59
C PRO A 29 0.96 1.16 17.39
N GLU A 30 1.19 -0.12 17.68
CA GLU A 30 0.16 -1.19 17.59
C GLU A 30 -1.10 -0.87 18.41
N ALA A 31 -0.95 -0.27 19.60
CA ALA A 31 -2.08 0.17 20.42
C ALA A 31 -3.00 1.16 19.71
N ARG A 32 -2.47 1.97 18.78
CA ARG A 32 -3.27 2.90 17.97
C ARG A 32 -4.09 2.16 16.92
N LEU A 33 -3.59 1.08 16.31
CA LEU A 33 -4.39 0.23 15.40
C LEU A 33 -5.63 -0.33 16.10
N GLU A 34 -5.46 -0.85 17.33
CA GLU A 34 -6.58 -1.40 18.10
C GLU A 34 -7.55 -0.30 18.55
N GLY A 35 -7.05 0.90 18.87
CA GLY A 35 -7.87 2.08 19.13
C GLY A 35 -8.72 2.47 17.91
N MET A 36 -8.09 2.62 16.74
CA MET A 36 -8.75 2.92 15.47
C MET A 36 -9.81 1.88 15.09
N ARG A 37 -9.49 0.60 15.29
CA ARG A 37 -10.43 -0.50 15.06
C ARG A 37 -11.68 -0.32 15.93
N ARG A 38 -11.50 -0.05 17.22
CA ARG A 38 -12.61 0.18 18.16
C ARG A 38 -13.44 1.39 17.74
N GLU A 39 -12.80 2.51 17.42
CA GLU A 39 -13.46 3.73 16.93
C GLU A 39 -14.30 3.46 15.67
N TYR A 40 -13.81 2.64 14.75
CA TYR A 40 -14.59 2.24 13.56
C TYR A 40 -15.83 1.42 13.92
N PHE A 41 -15.70 0.43 14.82
CA PHE A 41 -16.83 -0.39 15.26
C PHE A 41 -17.87 0.41 16.07
N GLU A 42 -17.42 1.36 16.88
CA GLU A 42 -18.29 2.32 17.58
C GLU A 42 -19.06 3.17 16.56
N ARG A 43 -18.38 3.74 15.56
CA ARG A 43 -19.05 4.47 14.46
C ARG A 43 -20.05 3.58 13.72
N MET A 44 -19.72 2.32 13.41
CA MET A 44 -20.67 1.42 12.76
C MET A 44 -21.93 1.19 13.60
N THR A 45 -21.80 1.17 14.92
CA THR A 45 -22.93 1.03 15.85
C THR A 45 -23.77 2.30 15.90
N ASP A 46 -23.12 3.47 15.90
CA ASP A 46 -23.79 4.77 16.08
C ASP A 46 -24.45 5.31 14.80
N ILE A 47 -23.75 5.20 13.66
CA ILE A 47 -24.16 5.84 12.39
C ILE A 47 -24.39 4.85 11.25
N GLY A 48 -24.23 3.55 11.53
CA GLY A 48 -24.38 2.47 10.55
C GLY A 48 -23.13 2.23 9.69
N THR A 49 -23.04 1.02 9.12
CA THR A 49 -21.88 0.56 8.34
C THR A 49 -21.52 1.46 7.17
N ALA A 50 -22.50 1.84 6.34
CA ALA A 50 -22.27 2.67 5.17
C ALA A 50 -21.70 4.04 5.53
N SER A 51 -22.30 4.72 6.52
CA SER A 51 -21.85 6.03 6.99
C SER A 51 -20.47 5.96 7.65
N ALA A 52 -20.19 4.88 8.40
CA ALA A 52 -18.87 4.67 9.00
C ALA A 52 -17.78 4.47 7.95
N ALA A 53 -18.05 3.67 6.90
CA ALA A 53 -17.13 3.48 5.78
C ALA A 53 -16.93 4.78 4.97
N ALA A 54 -18.01 5.51 4.66
CA ALA A 54 -17.93 6.80 3.97
C ALA A 54 -17.09 7.82 4.76
N ARG A 55 -17.28 7.87 6.09
CA ARG A 55 -16.48 8.75 6.97
C ARG A 55 -15.01 8.31 6.98
N TRP A 56 -14.76 7.01 7.09
CA TRP A 56 -13.40 6.47 7.07
C TRP A 56 -12.65 6.86 5.80
N ILE A 57 -13.31 6.72 4.64
CA ILE A 57 -12.75 7.16 3.35
C ILE A 57 -12.59 8.67 3.30
N ALA A 58 -13.54 9.46 3.79
CA ALA A 58 -13.42 10.91 3.80
C ALA A 58 -12.21 11.41 4.62
N ASP A 59 -11.87 10.72 5.70
CA ASP A 59 -10.70 11.02 6.54
C ASP A 59 -9.39 10.54 5.87
N LEU A 60 -9.41 9.37 5.21
CA LEU A 60 -8.23 8.71 4.62
C LEU A 60 -7.85 9.28 3.24
N LEU A 61 -8.83 9.56 2.39
CA LEU A 61 -8.64 9.71 0.96
C LEU A 61 -7.88 10.99 0.57
N PRO A 62 -8.14 12.17 1.16
CA PRO A 62 -7.40 13.38 0.78
C PRO A 62 -5.88 13.28 0.98
N PRO A 63 -5.33 12.93 2.17
CA PRO A 63 -3.88 12.80 2.33
C PRO A 63 -3.30 11.64 1.52
N TRP A 64 -4.06 10.54 1.35
CA TRP A 64 -3.69 9.44 0.47
C TRP A 64 -3.50 9.90 -0.98
N LEU A 65 -4.46 10.65 -1.52
CA LEU A 65 -4.42 11.11 -2.91
C LEU A 65 -3.35 12.19 -3.13
N THR A 66 -3.15 13.09 -2.17
CA THR A 66 -2.02 14.03 -2.20
C THR A 66 -0.71 13.26 -2.29
N TRP A 67 -0.50 12.28 -1.41
CA TRP A 67 0.70 11.46 -1.47
C TRP A 67 0.79 10.68 -2.77
N LEU A 68 -0.28 10.05 -3.25
CA LEU A 68 -0.28 9.22 -4.46
C LEU A 68 0.11 9.99 -5.74
N ARG A 69 -0.32 11.25 -5.83
CA ARG A 69 -0.11 12.12 -7.00
C ARG A 69 1.24 12.82 -7.03
N GLU A 70 1.90 12.96 -5.88
CA GLU A 70 3.17 13.68 -5.75
C GLU A 70 4.36 12.69 -5.78
N PRO A 71 5.03 12.51 -6.93
CA PRO A 71 6.05 11.48 -7.09
C PRO A 71 7.30 11.73 -6.22
N GLU A 72 7.54 12.98 -5.81
CA GLU A 72 8.66 13.37 -4.96
C GLU A 72 8.44 12.99 -3.48
N MET A 73 7.19 12.76 -3.07
CA MET A 73 6.89 12.31 -1.71
C MET A 73 7.32 10.87 -1.52
N LYS A 74 8.07 10.61 -0.46
CA LYS A 74 8.55 9.30 -0.03
C LYS A 74 7.52 8.63 0.89
N PRO A 75 7.64 7.32 1.17
CA PRO A 75 6.75 6.64 2.11
C PRO A 75 6.62 7.33 3.48
N GLN A 76 7.71 7.88 4.01
CA GLN A 76 7.71 8.61 5.29
C GLN A 76 6.99 9.97 5.25
N ASP A 77 6.69 10.50 4.07
CA ASP A 77 5.98 11.78 3.94
C ASP A 77 4.46 11.59 4.03
N LEU A 78 3.97 10.34 3.98
CA LEU A 78 2.59 10.01 4.36
C LEU A 78 2.51 9.89 5.89
N ASP A 79 1.66 10.70 6.51
CA ASP A 79 1.54 10.73 7.97
C ASP A 79 1.26 9.34 8.58
N ASP A 80 1.86 9.07 9.74
CA ASP A 80 1.76 7.78 10.43
C ASP A 80 0.31 7.42 10.76
N GLU A 81 -0.54 8.40 11.09
CA GLU A 81 -1.97 8.16 11.32
C GLU A 81 -2.65 7.67 10.04
N VAL A 82 -2.30 8.22 8.88
CA VAL A 82 -2.84 7.81 7.58
C VAL A 82 -2.36 6.40 7.19
N GLN A 83 -1.08 6.09 7.46
CA GLN A 83 -0.55 4.73 7.29
C GLN A 83 -1.29 3.72 8.18
N LEU A 84 -1.55 4.06 9.44
CA LEU A 84 -2.34 3.24 10.37
C LEU A 84 -3.80 3.10 9.92
N MET A 85 -4.40 4.14 9.34
CA MET A 85 -5.74 4.08 8.77
C MET A 85 -5.83 3.13 7.56
N LEU A 86 -4.80 3.07 6.70
CA LEU A 86 -4.73 2.09 5.61
C LEU A 86 -4.72 0.66 6.17
N VAL A 87 -3.81 0.38 7.10
CA VAL A 87 -3.67 -0.94 7.72
C VAL A 87 -4.97 -1.35 8.41
N THR A 88 -5.55 -0.44 9.19
CA THR A 88 -6.79 -0.70 9.94
C THR A 88 -7.95 -0.92 8.98
N GLY A 89 -8.10 -0.07 7.97
CA GLY A 89 -9.13 -0.18 6.93
C GLY A 89 -9.07 -1.51 6.19
N PHE A 90 -7.88 -1.96 5.79
CA PHE A 90 -7.68 -3.23 5.10
C PHE A 90 -8.02 -4.44 5.96
N ASN A 91 -7.80 -4.36 7.27
CA ASN A 91 -8.10 -5.43 8.20
C ASN A 91 -9.58 -5.54 8.57
N ILE A 92 -10.33 -4.44 8.53
CA ILE A 92 -11.72 -4.41 9.03
C ILE A 92 -12.78 -4.36 7.93
N SER A 93 -12.44 -3.91 6.72
CA SER A 93 -13.41 -3.77 5.62
C SER A 93 -12.81 -4.06 4.25
N LEU A 94 -13.27 -5.16 3.62
CA LEU A 94 -12.90 -5.50 2.24
C LEU A 94 -13.29 -4.39 1.26
N ALA A 95 -14.45 -3.74 1.47
CA ALA A 95 -14.91 -2.66 0.60
C ALA A 95 -14.00 -1.42 0.67
N VAL A 96 -13.49 -1.09 1.86
CA VAL A 96 -12.49 -0.01 2.01
C VAL A 96 -11.19 -0.40 1.31
N ARG A 97 -10.70 -1.63 1.49
CA ARG A 97 -9.50 -2.14 0.81
C ARG A 97 -9.64 -2.04 -0.71
N ASP A 98 -10.73 -2.57 -1.25
CA ASP A 98 -10.96 -2.65 -2.69
C ASP A 98 -11.15 -1.23 -3.28
N ALA A 99 -11.84 -0.32 -2.58
CA ALA A 99 -11.93 1.08 -2.97
C ALA A 99 -10.56 1.77 -3.07
N ILE A 100 -9.65 1.53 -2.11
CA ILE A 100 -8.28 2.07 -2.18
C ILE A 100 -7.48 1.43 -3.32
N ILE A 101 -7.61 0.12 -3.55
CA ILE A 101 -6.99 -0.55 -4.72
C ILE A 101 -7.43 0.13 -6.03
N MET A 102 -8.71 0.48 -6.17
CA MET A 102 -9.21 1.17 -7.37
C MET A 102 -8.48 2.50 -7.63
N THR A 103 -8.09 3.25 -6.60
CA THR A 103 -7.30 4.49 -6.80
C THR A 103 -5.91 4.25 -7.41
N VAL A 104 -5.41 3.02 -7.30
CA VAL A 104 -4.09 2.61 -7.80
C VAL A 104 -4.18 2.02 -9.20
N VAL A 105 -5.15 1.14 -9.45
CA VAL A 105 -5.18 0.35 -10.69
C VAL A 105 -6.07 0.93 -11.78
N ALA A 106 -7.08 1.73 -11.43
CA ALA A 106 -7.97 2.32 -12.42
C ALA A 106 -7.43 3.66 -12.94
N ASP A 107 -7.82 3.98 -14.17
CA ASP A 107 -7.57 5.28 -14.78
C ASP A 107 -8.19 6.38 -13.91
N GLU A 108 -7.39 7.41 -13.61
CA GLU A 108 -7.77 8.48 -12.70
C GLU A 108 -8.92 9.36 -13.23
N SER A 109 -9.15 9.39 -14.53
CA SER A 109 -10.30 10.09 -15.13
C SER A 109 -11.63 9.38 -14.86
N GLN A 110 -11.62 8.13 -14.40
CA GLN A 110 -12.82 7.32 -14.20
C GLN A 110 -13.43 7.45 -12.80
N TRP A 111 -12.74 8.10 -11.85
CA TRP A 111 -13.21 8.21 -10.48
C TRP A 111 -12.93 9.60 -9.87
N ASP A 112 -13.76 9.95 -8.89
CA ASP A 112 -13.54 11.05 -7.97
C ASP A 112 -13.70 10.55 -6.52
N GLU A 113 -13.52 11.43 -5.54
CA GLU A 113 -13.68 11.07 -4.13
C GLU A 113 -15.07 10.51 -3.80
N GLY A 114 -16.11 10.97 -4.49
CA GLY A 114 -17.47 10.49 -4.34
C GLY A 114 -17.62 9.05 -4.83
N VAL A 115 -17.03 8.72 -5.98
CA VAL A 115 -17.02 7.34 -6.52
C VAL A 115 -16.30 6.38 -5.57
N ILE A 116 -15.11 6.74 -5.10
CA ILE A 116 -14.33 5.90 -4.16
C ILE A 116 -15.06 5.75 -2.82
N SER A 117 -15.68 6.82 -2.31
CA SER A 117 -16.50 6.75 -1.09
C SER A 117 -17.70 5.81 -1.26
N ARG A 118 -18.38 5.85 -2.42
CA ARG A 118 -19.50 4.94 -2.72
C ARG A 118 -19.07 3.48 -2.80
N PHE A 119 -17.89 3.20 -3.38
CA PHE A 119 -17.33 1.84 -3.40
C PHE A 119 -17.16 1.26 -2.00
N ALA A 120 -16.67 2.06 -1.05
CA ALA A 120 -16.50 1.60 0.32
C ALA A 120 -17.83 1.52 1.10
N ALA A 121 -18.74 2.47 0.90
CA ALA A 121 -19.96 2.60 1.69
C ALA A 121 -21.12 1.72 1.22
N HIS A 122 -21.21 1.47 -0.09
CA HIS A 122 -22.34 0.81 -0.73
C HIS A 122 -21.93 -0.33 -1.70
N PRO A 123 -21.02 -1.24 -1.30
CA PRO A 123 -20.43 -2.24 -2.21
C PRO A 123 -21.45 -3.26 -2.77
N HIS A 124 -22.62 -3.40 -2.13
CA HIS A 124 -23.65 -4.35 -2.53
C HIS A 124 -24.77 -3.73 -3.39
N ASP A 125 -24.75 -2.41 -3.56
CA ASP A 125 -25.68 -1.74 -4.47
C ASP A 125 -25.32 -2.15 -5.91
N LYS A 126 -26.32 -2.58 -6.67
CA LYS A 126 -26.10 -3.20 -7.98
C LYS A 126 -25.37 -2.26 -8.95
N ASP A 127 -25.69 -0.97 -8.92
CA ASP A 127 -25.05 0.04 -9.76
C ASP A 127 -23.60 0.28 -9.34
N VAL A 128 -23.32 0.27 -8.04
CA VAL A 128 -21.96 0.42 -7.49
C VAL A 128 -21.09 -0.79 -7.85
N ALA A 129 -21.58 -2.01 -7.64
CA ALA A 129 -20.89 -3.24 -8.00
C ALA A 129 -20.64 -3.32 -9.52
N GLN A 130 -21.64 -2.95 -10.32
CA GLN A 130 -21.49 -2.91 -11.78
C GLN A 130 -20.45 -1.86 -12.20
N SER A 131 -20.48 -0.67 -11.60
CA SER A 131 -19.51 0.40 -11.89
C SER A 131 -18.09 -0.02 -11.57
N MET A 132 -17.85 -0.61 -10.39
CA MET A 132 -16.53 -1.12 -10.01
C MET A 132 -16.07 -2.23 -10.95
N SER A 133 -16.95 -3.18 -11.30
CA SER A 133 -16.63 -4.27 -12.23
C SER A 133 -16.27 -3.76 -13.61
N THR A 134 -17.02 -2.79 -14.15
CA THR A 134 -16.72 -2.16 -15.45
C THR A 134 -15.38 -1.45 -15.42
N MET A 135 -15.09 -0.68 -14.36
CA MET A 135 -13.83 0.05 -14.20
C MET A 135 -12.64 -0.90 -14.11
N LEU A 136 -12.74 -1.95 -13.30
CA LEU A 136 -11.69 -2.95 -13.16
C LEU A 136 -11.47 -3.74 -14.46
N THR A 137 -12.55 -4.06 -15.20
CA THR A 137 -12.44 -4.74 -16.50
C THR A 137 -11.72 -3.86 -17.51
N ALA A 138 -12.08 -2.57 -17.59
CA ALA A 138 -11.40 -1.62 -18.45
C ALA A 138 -9.90 -1.51 -18.11
N ALA A 139 -9.56 -1.38 -16.83
CA ALA A 139 -8.18 -1.35 -16.37
C ALA A 139 -7.40 -2.65 -16.65
N PHE A 140 -8.09 -3.80 -16.62
CA PHE A 140 -7.50 -5.11 -16.90
C PHE A 140 -7.21 -5.31 -18.40
N GLU A 141 -8.08 -4.79 -19.26
CA GLU A 141 -7.97 -4.88 -20.72
C GLU A 141 -7.06 -3.79 -21.32
N GLU A 142 -6.74 -2.75 -20.56
CA GLU A 142 -5.90 -1.65 -21.01
C GLU A 142 -4.43 -2.13 -21.24
N PRO A 143 -3.89 -1.91 -22.46
CA PRO A 143 -2.51 -2.28 -22.79
C PRO A 143 -1.44 -1.43 -22.08
N GLU A 144 -1.78 -0.25 -21.58
CA GLU A 144 -0.89 0.61 -20.81
C GLU A 144 -1.37 0.78 -19.37
N SER A 145 -0.45 0.79 -18.41
CA SER A 145 -0.78 1.05 -17.00
C SER A 145 0.18 2.07 -16.41
N ASP A 146 -0.28 2.83 -15.43
CA ASP A 146 0.58 3.68 -14.61
C ASP A 146 1.40 2.80 -13.67
N GLU A 147 2.46 2.20 -14.21
CA GLU A 147 3.35 1.31 -13.48
C GLU A 147 3.99 2.03 -12.29
N ARG A 148 4.29 3.33 -12.44
CA ARG A 148 4.91 4.15 -11.40
C ARG A 148 4.03 4.23 -10.16
N ARG A 149 2.73 4.41 -10.34
CA ARG A 149 1.75 4.42 -9.24
C ARG A 149 1.74 3.08 -8.50
N CYS A 150 1.70 1.96 -9.23
CA CYS A 150 1.72 0.63 -8.63
C CYS A 150 3.02 0.34 -7.87
N VAL A 151 4.19 0.66 -8.46
CA VAL A 151 5.51 0.55 -7.81
C VAL A 151 5.51 1.31 -6.50
N ARG A 152 5.12 2.59 -6.56
CA ARG A 152 5.18 3.50 -5.43
C ARG A 152 4.30 3.06 -4.27
N VAL A 153 3.09 2.59 -4.56
CA VAL A 153 2.22 2.01 -3.52
C VAL A 153 2.84 0.73 -2.95
N THR A 154 3.39 -0.14 -3.78
CA THR A 154 4.07 -1.36 -3.32
C THR A 154 5.21 -1.05 -2.34
N GLU A 155 6.04 -0.04 -2.63
CA GLU A 155 7.12 0.44 -1.75
C GLU A 155 6.62 1.01 -0.42
N LEU A 156 5.53 1.78 -0.45
CA LEU A 156 4.89 2.26 0.77
C LEU A 156 4.36 1.10 1.62
N LEU A 157 3.65 0.15 1.02
CA LEU A 157 3.12 -1.01 1.75
C LEU A 157 4.28 -1.84 2.34
N HIS A 158 5.35 -2.06 1.59
CA HIS A 158 6.56 -2.71 2.12
C HIS A 158 7.12 -1.96 3.34
N THR A 159 7.22 -0.64 3.24
CA THR A 159 7.69 0.23 4.34
C THR A 159 6.81 0.11 5.58
N ILE A 160 5.49 0.22 5.43
CA ILE A 160 4.52 0.06 6.53
C ILE A 160 4.65 -1.32 7.16
N SER A 161 4.78 -2.37 6.34
CA SER A 161 4.89 -3.75 6.82
C SER A 161 6.12 -3.98 7.69
N GLY A 162 7.23 -3.27 7.44
CA GLY A 162 8.44 -3.36 8.27
C GLY A 162 8.35 -2.60 9.60
N ARG A 163 7.29 -1.80 9.81
CA ARG A 163 7.09 -0.96 11.00
C ARG A 163 6.06 -1.53 11.98
N LEU A 164 5.44 -2.68 11.65
CA LEU A 164 4.36 -3.30 12.39
C LEU A 164 4.59 -4.82 12.55
N PRO A 165 3.99 -5.45 13.58
CA PRO A 165 3.99 -6.91 13.70
C PRO A 165 3.35 -7.59 12.47
N ALA A 166 3.86 -8.77 12.11
CA ALA A 166 3.45 -9.50 10.91
C ALA A 166 1.94 -9.84 10.91
N GLU A 167 1.38 -10.09 12.09
CA GLU A 167 -0.03 -10.39 12.28
C GLU A 167 -0.97 -9.25 11.91
N CYS A 168 -0.51 -7.99 12.05
CA CYS A 168 -1.27 -6.80 11.69
C CYS A 168 -1.24 -6.52 10.19
N THR A 169 -0.25 -7.07 9.47
CA THR A 169 0.06 -6.67 8.08
C THR A 169 -0.36 -7.71 7.05
N ARG A 170 -1.02 -8.81 7.42
CA ARG A 170 -1.42 -9.88 6.48
C ARG A 170 -2.25 -9.37 5.30
N GLN A 171 -3.30 -8.58 5.57
CA GLN A 171 -4.12 -7.99 4.51
C GLN A 171 -3.32 -6.99 3.67
N LEU A 172 -2.47 -6.19 4.31
CA LEU A 172 -1.59 -5.24 3.61
C LEU A 172 -0.59 -5.96 2.68
N ARG A 173 0.01 -7.06 3.14
CA ARG A 173 0.90 -7.91 2.33
C ARG A 173 0.16 -8.59 1.19
N ALA A 174 -1.11 -8.95 1.38
CA ALA A 174 -1.96 -9.45 0.29
C ALA A 174 -2.24 -8.37 -0.77
N VAL A 175 -2.47 -7.12 -0.37
CA VAL A 175 -2.59 -5.99 -1.32
C VAL A 175 -1.27 -5.78 -2.07
N MET A 176 -0.13 -5.86 -1.38
CA MET A 176 1.19 -5.79 -2.02
C MET A 176 1.38 -6.91 -3.06
N ALA A 177 1.04 -8.16 -2.73
CA ALA A 177 1.09 -9.29 -3.66
C ALA A 177 0.15 -9.08 -4.86
N TYR A 178 -1.04 -8.51 -4.63
CA TYR A 178 -1.97 -8.15 -5.71
C TYR A 178 -1.39 -7.11 -6.66
N LEU A 179 -0.77 -6.04 -6.15
CA LEU A 179 -0.16 -5.00 -6.99
C LEU A 179 1.08 -5.49 -7.74
N LYS A 180 1.83 -6.42 -7.16
CA LYS A 180 2.90 -7.15 -7.86
C LYS A 180 2.34 -7.99 -9.00
N TRP A 181 1.31 -8.78 -8.75
CA TRP A 181 0.63 -9.56 -9.79
C TRP A 181 0.06 -8.68 -10.90
N TRP A 182 -0.53 -7.54 -10.54
CA TRP A 182 -1.06 -6.56 -11.48
C TRP A 182 0.00 -6.11 -12.50
N ARG A 183 1.25 -5.96 -12.05
CA ARG A 183 2.40 -5.57 -12.88
C ARG A 183 3.08 -6.73 -13.60
N GLY A 184 2.67 -7.98 -13.38
CA GLY A 184 3.37 -9.16 -13.90
C GLY A 184 4.66 -9.52 -13.15
N ASP A 185 4.84 -9.04 -11.92
CA ASP A 185 6.01 -9.40 -11.10
C ASP A 185 5.92 -10.88 -10.65
N GLU A 186 6.94 -11.67 -11.00
CA GLU A 186 7.01 -13.11 -10.72
C GLU A 186 7.00 -13.44 -9.21
N SER A 187 7.43 -12.50 -8.35
CA SER A 187 7.41 -12.67 -6.90
C SER A 187 6.01 -12.64 -6.29
N ALA A 188 5.00 -12.21 -7.03
CA ALA A 188 3.62 -12.08 -6.54
C ALA A 188 3.05 -13.39 -5.97
N LEU A 189 3.35 -14.53 -6.61
CA LEU A 189 2.91 -15.84 -6.13
C LEU A 189 3.57 -16.21 -4.81
N TYR A 190 4.88 -16.00 -4.70
CA TYR A 190 5.63 -16.30 -3.48
C TYR A 190 5.09 -15.48 -2.30
N ASP A 191 4.87 -14.17 -2.51
CA ASP A 191 4.31 -13.28 -1.49
C ASP A 191 2.89 -13.68 -1.09
N ALA A 192 2.04 -14.05 -2.06
CA ALA A 192 0.68 -14.51 -1.78
C ALA A 192 0.68 -15.82 -0.97
N LEU A 193 1.54 -16.78 -1.32
CA LEU A 193 1.67 -18.04 -0.58
C LEU A 193 2.18 -17.81 0.84
N GLY A 194 3.15 -16.89 1.03
CA GLY A 194 3.62 -16.53 2.37
C GLY A 194 2.52 -15.96 3.26
N VAL A 195 1.58 -15.18 2.71
CA VAL A 195 0.40 -14.71 3.45
C VAL A 195 -0.54 -15.87 3.79
N LEU A 196 -0.79 -16.78 2.84
CA LEU A 196 -1.69 -17.92 3.04
C LEU A 196 -1.14 -18.97 4.02
N GLU A 197 0.18 -19.11 4.12
CA GLU A 197 0.83 -19.95 5.12
C GLU A 197 0.53 -19.46 6.56
N GLU A 198 0.40 -18.13 6.73
CA GLU A 198 0.05 -17.54 8.02
C GLU A 198 -1.46 -17.49 8.29
N ASP A 199 -2.27 -17.17 7.29
CA ASP A 199 -3.73 -17.15 7.38
C ASP A 199 -4.39 -17.44 6.01
N GLU A 200 -4.87 -18.67 5.84
CA GLU A 200 -5.56 -19.15 4.64
C GLU A 200 -6.87 -18.39 4.31
N ARG A 201 -7.40 -17.61 5.25
CA ARG A 201 -8.66 -16.86 5.07
C ARG A 201 -8.45 -15.52 4.38
N VAL A 202 -7.21 -15.12 4.10
CA VAL A 202 -6.91 -13.88 3.37
C VAL A 202 -7.25 -14.05 1.89
N THR A 203 -8.50 -13.73 1.56
CA THR A 203 -9.10 -14.00 0.24
C THR A 203 -8.35 -13.37 -0.92
N LEU A 204 -7.77 -12.19 -0.76
CA LEU A 204 -7.02 -11.52 -1.83
C LEU A 204 -5.74 -12.28 -2.19
N ALA A 205 -5.04 -12.83 -1.21
CA ALA A 205 -3.87 -13.68 -1.47
C ALA A 205 -4.28 -14.96 -2.20
N ALA A 206 -5.41 -15.57 -1.83
CA ALA A 206 -5.95 -16.73 -2.54
C ALA A 206 -6.34 -16.40 -3.99
N ILE A 207 -6.91 -15.22 -4.25
CA ILE A 207 -7.21 -14.74 -5.61
C ILE A 207 -5.94 -14.60 -6.44
N VAL A 208 -4.90 -13.97 -5.89
CA VAL A 208 -3.59 -13.79 -6.57
C VAL A 208 -2.97 -15.14 -6.89
N ALA A 209 -2.87 -16.04 -5.92
CA ALA A 209 -2.31 -17.37 -6.13
C ALA A 209 -3.07 -18.15 -7.23
N ALA A 210 -4.40 -18.06 -7.23
CA ALA A 210 -5.24 -18.71 -8.23
C ALA A 210 -5.12 -18.08 -9.62
N ALA A 211 -4.94 -16.75 -9.72
CA ALA A 211 -4.74 -16.05 -10.99
C ALA A 211 -3.41 -16.44 -11.62
N VAL A 212 -2.31 -16.38 -10.86
CA VAL A 212 -0.97 -16.77 -11.34
C VAL A 212 -0.94 -18.24 -11.77
N THR A 213 -1.48 -19.15 -10.96
CA THR A 213 -1.52 -20.59 -11.29
C THR A 213 -2.31 -20.89 -12.57
N ARG A 214 -3.24 -20.02 -12.96
CA ARG A 214 -4.05 -20.14 -14.18
C ARG A 214 -3.53 -19.27 -15.33
N HIS A 215 -2.37 -18.63 -15.16
CA HIS A 215 -1.80 -17.69 -16.12
C HIS A 215 -2.76 -16.56 -16.53
N VAL A 216 -3.51 -16.03 -15.57
CA VAL A 216 -4.41 -14.88 -15.78
C VAL A 216 -3.71 -13.61 -15.32
N TYR A 217 -3.50 -12.68 -16.25
CA TYR A 217 -2.82 -11.41 -16.02
C TYR A 217 -3.50 -10.27 -16.79
N PRO A 218 -3.40 -9.01 -16.31
CA PRO A 218 -3.83 -7.85 -17.08
C PRO A 218 -3.10 -7.76 -18.43
N ALA A 219 -3.72 -7.12 -19.43
CA ALA A 219 -3.18 -7.02 -20.78
C ALA A 219 -1.76 -6.39 -20.82
N HIS A 220 -1.54 -5.34 -20.04
CA HIS A 220 -0.24 -4.67 -19.92
C HIS A 220 0.85 -5.54 -19.26
N ALA A 221 0.48 -6.56 -18.48
CA ALA A 221 1.45 -7.45 -17.84
C ALA A 221 1.90 -8.61 -18.76
N CYS A 222 1.18 -8.87 -19.85
CA CYS A 222 1.50 -9.95 -20.81
C CYS A 222 2.58 -9.58 -21.85
N GLY A 223 3.14 -8.36 -21.80
CA GLY A 223 3.97 -7.78 -22.88
C GLY A 223 5.48 -8.05 -22.84
N ALA A 224 6.02 -8.74 -21.83
CA ALA A 224 7.47 -8.89 -21.69
C ALA A 224 8.13 -10.02 -22.51
N GLU A 225 7.36 -10.85 -23.23
CA GLU A 225 7.89 -12.03 -23.93
C GLU A 225 7.93 -11.95 -25.47
N THR A 226 7.75 -10.77 -26.09
CA THR A 226 7.77 -10.66 -27.57
C THR A 226 8.76 -9.66 -28.15
N GLU A 227 9.96 -9.55 -27.58
CA GLU A 227 11.07 -8.83 -28.22
C GLU A 227 12.36 -9.68 -28.24
N ASP A 228 12.28 -10.90 -28.78
CA ASP A 228 13.48 -11.64 -29.21
C ASP A 228 13.12 -12.73 -30.24
N ALA A 229 12.51 -12.32 -31.36
CA ALA A 229 12.49 -13.13 -32.57
C ALA A 229 13.54 -12.56 -33.55
N PRO A 230 14.61 -13.29 -33.90
CA PRO A 230 15.60 -12.78 -34.82
C PRO A 230 14.95 -12.67 -36.20
N THR A 231 14.96 -11.47 -36.76
CA THR A 231 14.65 -11.21 -38.15
C THR A 231 15.65 -11.99 -39.01
N ALA A 232 15.23 -13.16 -39.48
CA ALA A 232 15.94 -13.92 -40.49
C ALA A 232 15.96 -13.07 -41.77
N GLY A 233 17.17 -12.64 -42.15
CA GLY A 233 17.41 -11.90 -43.37
C GLY A 233 17.02 -12.70 -44.62
N THR A 234 16.49 -11.97 -45.59
CA THR A 234 16.46 -12.34 -47.01
C THR A 234 17.02 -11.19 -47.82
#